data_AF-A0A527UWH4-F1
#
_entry.id   AF-A0A527UWH4-F1
#
_cell.length_a   1.000
_cell.length_b   1.000
_cell.length_c   1.000
_cell.angle_alpha   90.00
_cell.angle_beta   90.00
_cell.angle_gamma   90.00
#
_symmetry.space_group_name_H-M   'P 1'
#
loop_
_entity.id
_entity.type
_entity.pdbx_description
1 polymer ?
#
loop_
_entity_poly.entity_id
_entity_poly.type
_entity_poly.pdbx_seq_one_letter_code
_entity_poly.pdbx_strand_id
1 'polypeptide(L)'
;MPNTTVRAAAEGLPEINRRRMLLGLAVASTAAATAVTVASAAGCKPVENPELIRLGNQLPAASAEYLASLEEIEWIAAEWKHRWPLAPDEITWRHGDYLDGERDITGRLLKRPGEERVRGIRDVKHLAAIVATDRPLRHNASDAMRARHANWLATAKRELKIGKLYKVQTTRLRKVSGMDLAKARVAAAKKSLSDLVTAIMEQPGTTMEGMLIKAQAVTTFNKAMARKYPLDGELWAAQLAASVLQLASEGDASA
;
A
#
# COMPACT_ATOMS: atom_id res chain seq x y z
N MET A 1 48.17 -16.50 -32.01
CA MET A 1 47.56 -17.38 -30.99
C MET A 1 46.06 -17.30 -31.16
N PRO A 2 45.37 -18.37 -31.59
CA PRO A 2 43.93 -18.33 -31.81
C PRO A 2 43.19 -18.44 -30.47
N ASN A 3 42.25 -17.53 -30.24
CA ASN A 3 41.38 -17.52 -29.08
C ASN A 3 40.35 -18.65 -29.17
N THR A 4 40.38 -19.54 -28.19
CA THR A 4 39.44 -20.63 -27.99
C THR A 4 38.06 -20.07 -27.64
N THR A 5 37.08 -20.22 -28.54
CA THR A 5 35.67 -19.95 -28.25
C THR A 5 35.09 -21.12 -27.45
N VAL A 6 34.86 -20.93 -26.15
CA VAL A 6 34.12 -21.87 -25.32
C VAL A 6 32.63 -21.59 -25.48
N ARG A 7 31.87 -22.60 -25.95
CA ARG A 7 30.40 -22.60 -26.00
C ARG A 7 29.86 -22.75 -24.58
N ALA A 8 29.07 -21.78 -24.11
CA ALA A 8 28.23 -21.96 -22.93
C ALA A 8 26.99 -22.77 -23.34
N ALA A 9 26.89 -24.00 -22.85
CA ALA A 9 25.68 -24.80 -22.91
C ALA A 9 24.64 -24.20 -21.96
N ALA A 10 23.60 -23.58 -22.52
CA ALA A 10 22.42 -23.17 -21.78
C ALA A 10 21.41 -24.33 -21.75
N GLU A 11 21.72 -25.36 -20.97
CA GLU A 11 20.76 -26.41 -20.62
C GLU A 11 20.15 -26.09 -19.25
N GLY A 12 18.82 -25.88 -19.25
CA GLY A 12 17.89 -26.09 -18.14
C GLY A 12 18.25 -25.52 -16.76
N LEU A 13 17.71 -24.34 -16.44
CA LEU A 13 17.47 -23.97 -15.04
C LEU A 13 16.48 -24.99 -14.43
N PRO A 14 16.84 -25.75 -13.39
CA PRO A 14 15.88 -26.64 -12.76
C PRO A 14 14.84 -25.82 -12.03
N GLU A 15 13.59 -26.02 -12.41
CA GLU A 15 12.40 -25.60 -11.69
C GLU A 15 12.53 -26.04 -10.22
N ILE A 16 12.63 -25.07 -9.31
CA ILE A 16 12.84 -25.30 -7.88
C ILE A 16 11.56 -25.90 -7.30
N ASN A 17 11.46 -27.22 -7.42
CA ASN A 17 10.35 -28.01 -6.93
C ASN A 17 10.51 -28.23 -5.42
N ARG A 18 9.53 -27.81 -4.62
CA ARG A 18 9.51 -27.93 -3.14
C ARG A 18 9.82 -29.35 -2.64
N ARG A 19 9.56 -30.37 -3.44
CA ARG A 19 9.88 -31.78 -3.16
C ARG A 19 11.38 -32.11 -3.16
N ARG A 20 12.22 -31.40 -3.92
CA ARG A 20 13.68 -31.62 -3.93
C ARG A 20 14.38 -30.97 -2.73
N MET A 21 13.83 -29.88 -2.19
CA MET A 21 14.37 -29.23 -0.99
C MET A 21 14.16 -30.10 0.27
N LEU A 22 13.06 -30.85 0.35
CA LEU A 22 12.81 -31.79 1.45
C LEU A 22 13.65 -33.08 1.37
N LEU A 23 14.12 -33.46 0.18
CA LEU A 23 15.03 -34.61 0.01
C LEU A 23 16.51 -34.25 0.24
N GLY A 24 16.87 -32.97 0.06
CA GLY A 24 18.23 -32.48 0.31
C GLY A 24 18.65 -32.42 1.78
N LEU A 25 17.71 -32.55 2.73
CA LEU A 25 18.02 -32.60 4.17
C LEU A 25 18.28 -34.01 4.70
N ALA A 26 18.11 -35.06 3.88
CA ALA A 26 18.19 -36.46 4.33
C ALA A 26 19.53 -37.16 4.03
N VAL A 27 20.52 -36.48 3.44
CA VAL A 27 21.84 -37.06 3.08
C VAL A 27 23.00 -36.33 3.78
N ALA A 28 22.78 -35.88 5.01
CA ALA A 28 23.85 -35.43 5.92
C ALA A 28 23.62 -36.05 7.31
N SER A 29 23.69 -37.37 7.39
CA SER A 29 23.67 -38.11 8.66
C SER A 29 24.46 -39.41 8.52
N THR A 30 25.79 -39.29 8.55
CA THR A 30 26.71 -40.33 9.05
C THR A 30 28.04 -39.69 9.43
N ALA A 31 28.05 -38.87 10.48
CA ALA A 31 29.20 -38.68 11.37
C ALA A 31 28.74 -37.85 12.58
N ALA A 32 29.07 -38.30 13.78
CA ALA A 32 28.77 -37.71 15.09
C ALA A 32 27.35 -37.92 15.65
N ALA A 33 27.00 -39.18 15.91
CA ALA A 33 25.98 -39.54 16.91
C ALA A 33 26.54 -40.63 17.84
N THR A 34 27.57 -40.26 18.63
CA THR A 34 28.00 -41.01 19.82
C THR A 34 28.23 -40.03 20.96
N ALA A 35 27.14 -39.41 21.43
CA ALA A 35 26.97 -38.92 22.80
C ALA A 35 25.54 -38.39 22.92
N VAL A 36 24.92 -38.60 24.08
CA VAL A 36 23.52 -38.28 24.43
C VAL A 36 22.51 -39.37 24.06
N THR A 37 22.70 -40.54 24.67
CA THR A 37 21.59 -41.29 25.25
C THR A 37 21.27 -40.66 26.62
N VAL A 38 20.34 -39.72 26.67
CA VAL A 38 19.58 -39.43 27.89
C VAL A 38 18.11 -39.52 27.53
N ALA A 39 17.48 -40.54 28.10
CA ALA A 39 16.05 -40.79 27.98
C ALA A 39 15.27 -39.59 28.56
N SER A 40 14.48 -38.93 27.71
CA SER A 40 13.29 -38.21 28.13
C SER A 40 12.08 -38.92 27.52
N ALA A 41 11.11 -39.18 28.39
CA ALA A 41 9.91 -39.95 28.12
C ALA A 41 9.00 -39.25 27.10
N ALA A 42 8.24 -40.06 26.35
CA ALA A 42 7.18 -39.68 25.41
C ALA A 42 7.62 -38.89 24.16
N GLY A 43 7.97 -39.64 23.11
CA GLY A 43 8.23 -39.12 21.77
C GLY A 43 6.99 -38.58 21.06
N CYS A 44 6.77 -37.28 21.16
CA CYS A 44 6.10 -36.50 20.13
C CYS A 44 7.01 -35.34 19.77
N LYS A 45 7.38 -35.21 18.49
CA LYS A 45 7.97 -33.96 17.99
C LYS A 45 7.06 -32.80 18.45
N PRO A 46 7.59 -31.65 18.87
CA PRO A 46 6.75 -30.52 19.22
C PRO A 46 5.80 -30.25 18.05
N VAL A 47 4.50 -30.43 18.27
CA VAL A 47 3.47 -30.16 17.28
C VAL A 47 3.20 -28.67 17.35
N GLU A 48 3.37 -27.98 16.22
CA GLU A 48 3.14 -26.54 16.14
C GLU A 48 1.66 -26.21 16.39
N ASN A 49 1.39 -24.98 16.82
CA ASN A 49 0.05 -24.48 17.04
C ASN A 49 -0.82 -24.61 15.76
N PRO A 50 -1.91 -25.41 15.79
CA PRO A 50 -2.76 -25.62 14.61
C PRO A 50 -3.44 -24.33 14.13
N GLU A 51 -3.71 -23.38 15.03
CA GLU A 51 -4.27 -22.08 14.63
C GLU A 51 -3.23 -21.23 13.89
N LEU A 52 -1.95 -21.29 14.27
CA LEU A 52 -0.87 -20.61 13.56
C LEU A 52 -0.73 -21.14 12.13
N ILE A 53 -0.79 -22.46 11.95
CA ILE A 53 -0.78 -23.11 10.63
C ILE A 53 -2.03 -22.69 9.82
N ARG A 54 -3.22 -22.73 10.44
CA ARG A 54 -4.48 -22.34 9.79
C ARG A 54 -4.44 -20.90 9.29
N LEU A 55 -3.97 -19.97 10.12
CA LEU A 55 -3.83 -18.55 9.75
C LEU A 55 -2.75 -18.35 8.69
N GLY A 56 -1.60 -19.02 8.82
CA GLY A 56 -0.53 -18.99 7.83
C GLY A 56 -1.00 -19.43 6.43
N ASN A 57 -1.86 -20.44 6.36
CA ASN A 57 -2.44 -20.93 5.10
C ASN A 57 -3.41 -19.93 4.44
N GLN A 58 -3.95 -18.96 5.18
CA GLN A 58 -4.84 -17.91 4.63
C GLN A 58 -4.07 -16.75 4.01
N LEU A 59 -2.78 -16.59 4.36
CA LEU A 59 -1.94 -15.47 3.95
C LEU A 59 -1.84 -15.28 2.42
N PRO A 60 -1.64 -16.33 1.60
CA PRO A 60 -1.54 -16.15 0.14
C PRO A 60 -2.85 -15.62 -0.47
N ALA A 61 -4.00 -16.11 0.01
CA ALA A 61 -5.31 -15.68 -0.48
C ALA A 61 -5.58 -14.21 -0.13
N ALA A 62 -5.34 -13.82 1.14
CA ALA A 62 -5.51 -12.43 1.58
C ALA A 62 -4.58 -11.47 0.83
N SER A 63 -3.33 -11.87 0.58
CA SER A 63 -2.40 -11.07 -0.21
C SER A 63 -2.83 -10.94 -1.67
N ALA A 64 -3.32 -12.03 -2.28
CA ALA A 64 -3.80 -12.01 -3.66
C ALA A 64 -5.03 -11.10 -3.82
N GLU A 65 -5.98 -11.15 -2.87
CA GLU A 65 -7.16 -10.29 -2.87
C GLU A 65 -6.81 -8.80 -2.80
N TYR A 66 -5.85 -8.43 -1.94
CA TYR A 66 -5.38 -7.06 -1.85
C TYR A 66 -4.70 -6.58 -3.14
N LEU A 67 -3.83 -7.40 -3.74
CA LEU A 67 -3.17 -7.07 -5.01
C LEU A 67 -4.17 -6.96 -6.16
N ALA A 68 -5.11 -7.90 -6.27
CA ALA A 68 -6.18 -7.86 -7.27
C ALA A 68 -7.06 -6.60 -7.13
N SER A 69 -7.32 -6.17 -5.88
CA SER A 69 -8.06 -4.93 -5.63
C SER A 69 -7.29 -3.68 -6.08
N LEU A 70 -5.95 -3.68 -5.98
CA LEU A 70 -5.12 -2.59 -6.52
C LEU A 70 -5.14 -2.58 -8.05
N GLU A 71 -5.07 -3.75 -8.68
CA GLU A 71 -5.19 -3.90 -10.13
C GLU A 71 -6.56 -3.41 -10.64
N GLU A 72 -7.64 -3.66 -9.90
CA GLU A 72 -8.97 -3.12 -10.19
C GLU A 72 -8.96 -1.58 -10.25
N ILE A 73 -8.30 -0.91 -9.30
CA ILE A 73 -8.16 0.56 -9.33
C ILE A 73 -7.42 1.02 -10.58
N GLU A 74 -6.30 0.38 -10.93
CA GLU A 74 -5.53 0.75 -12.12
C GLU A 74 -6.32 0.52 -13.41
N TRP A 75 -7.08 -0.57 -13.48
CA TRP A 75 -7.95 -0.86 -14.60
C TRP A 75 -9.03 0.21 -14.77
N ILE A 76 -9.74 0.58 -13.69
CA ILE A 76 -10.73 1.67 -13.72
C ILE A 76 -10.03 2.99 -14.09
N ALA A 77 -8.84 3.25 -13.57
CA ALA A 77 -8.09 4.45 -13.90
C ALA A 77 -7.77 4.54 -15.39
N ALA A 78 -7.28 3.46 -16.00
CA ALA A 78 -6.98 3.38 -17.42
C ALA A 78 -8.23 3.57 -18.28
N GLU A 79 -9.31 2.86 -17.95
CA GLU A 79 -10.59 2.93 -18.66
C GLU A 79 -11.19 4.34 -18.61
N TRP A 80 -11.11 5.02 -17.47
CA TRP A 80 -11.75 6.33 -17.31
C TRP A 80 -10.83 7.52 -17.58
N LYS A 81 -9.53 7.30 -17.80
CA LYS A 81 -8.54 8.36 -18.03
C LYS A 81 -8.95 9.31 -19.14
N HIS A 82 -9.45 8.78 -20.25
CA HIS A 82 -9.83 9.56 -21.43
C HIS A 82 -11.12 10.37 -21.23
N ARG A 83 -11.94 10.03 -20.21
CA ARG A 83 -13.20 10.73 -19.90
C ARG A 83 -13.05 11.73 -18.76
N TRP A 84 -11.91 11.71 -18.05
CA TRP A 84 -11.67 12.61 -16.93
C TRP A 84 -11.41 14.03 -17.43
N PRO A 85 -12.23 15.02 -17.03
CA PRO A 85 -12.10 16.39 -17.52
C PRO A 85 -10.88 17.07 -16.89
N LEU A 86 -10.19 17.87 -17.69
CA LEU A 86 -9.25 18.85 -17.17
C LEU A 86 -10.00 20.03 -16.56
N ALA A 87 -9.46 20.58 -15.47
CA ALA A 87 -9.98 21.78 -14.84
C ALA A 87 -9.89 22.98 -15.81
N PRO A 88 -10.96 23.79 -15.96
CA PRO A 88 -10.91 24.99 -16.77
C PRO A 88 -9.80 25.94 -16.33
N ASP A 89 -9.16 26.62 -17.28
CA ASP A 89 -8.00 27.47 -17.01
C ASP A 89 -8.32 28.58 -16.01
N GLU A 90 -9.55 29.09 -15.99
CA GLU A 90 -10.00 30.14 -15.08
C GLU A 90 -9.97 29.74 -13.60
N ILE A 91 -10.04 28.44 -13.28
CA ILE A 91 -9.96 27.97 -11.90
C ILE A 91 -8.60 27.36 -11.58
N THR A 92 -7.63 27.48 -12.49
CA THR A 92 -6.28 26.93 -12.31
C THR A 92 -5.20 27.99 -12.22
N TRP A 93 -4.12 27.67 -11.53
CA TRP A 93 -2.86 28.43 -11.61
C TRP A 93 -1.69 27.49 -11.91
N ARG A 94 -0.60 28.09 -12.36
CA ARG A 94 0.52 27.39 -13.00
C ARG A 94 1.22 26.36 -12.11
N HIS A 95 1.22 26.56 -10.79
CA HIS A 95 2.06 25.80 -9.86
C HIS A 95 1.22 25.32 -8.69
N GLY A 96 0.69 24.11 -8.80
CA GLY A 96 0.06 23.41 -7.69
C GLY A 96 1.08 22.60 -6.90
N ASP A 97 0.76 22.38 -5.64
CA ASP A 97 1.48 21.53 -4.71
C ASP A 97 0.68 20.25 -4.40
N TYR A 98 1.08 19.56 -3.33
CA TYR A 98 0.40 18.34 -2.92
C TYR A 98 -1.03 18.58 -2.42
N LEU A 99 -1.36 19.75 -1.90
CA LEU A 99 -2.66 20.09 -1.31
C LEU A 99 -3.65 20.55 -2.37
N ASP A 100 -3.21 21.41 -3.28
CA ASP A 100 -4.07 22.10 -4.24
C ASP A 100 -3.95 21.59 -5.69
N GLY A 101 -3.01 20.68 -5.96
CA GLY A 101 -2.76 20.16 -7.30
C GLY A 101 -3.98 19.45 -7.90
N GLU A 102 -4.18 19.65 -9.21
CA GLU A 102 -5.16 18.95 -10.01
C GLU A 102 -4.97 17.44 -9.90
N ARG A 103 -6.08 16.70 -9.78
CA ARG A 103 -6.05 15.25 -9.55
C ARG A 103 -6.79 14.48 -10.62
N ASP A 104 -6.30 13.28 -10.87
CA ASP A 104 -6.97 12.29 -11.69
C ASP A 104 -8.14 11.62 -10.94
N ILE A 105 -8.78 10.65 -11.60
CA ILE A 105 -9.89 9.89 -11.02
C ILE A 105 -9.49 9.11 -9.76
N THR A 106 -8.23 8.65 -9.70
CA THR A 106 -7.67 7.92 -8.54
C THR A 106 -7.29 8.87 -7.40
N GLY A 107 -7.20 10.17 -7.63
CA GLY A 107 -6.74 11.17 -6.65
C GLY A 107 -5.23 11.42 -6.68
N ARG A 108 -4.50 10.88 -7.67
CA ARG A 108 -3.09 11.19 -7.91
C ARG A 108 -2.98 12.56 -8.57
N LEU A 109 -1.85 13.23 -8.38
CA LEU A 109 -1.57 14.48 -9.06
C LEU A 109 -1.55 14.26 -10.57
N LEU A 110 -2.32 15.07 -11.29
CA LEU A 110 -2.47 15.01 -12.74
C LEU A 110 -1.55 16.05 -13.37
N LYS A 111 -0.62 15.55 -14.18
CA LYS A 111 0.26 16.37 -15.01
C LYS A 111 -0.38 16.52 -16.39
N ARG A 112 -0.64 17.76 -16.81
CA ARG A 112 -1.24 18.03 -18.12
C ARG A 112 -0.24 17.72 -19.24
N PRO A 113 -0.71 17.27 -20.43
CA PRO A 113 0.18 17.07 -21.57
C PRO A 113 0.98 18.35 -21.89
N GLY A 114 2.30 18.23 -21.99
CA GLY A 114 3.20 19.34 -22.31
C GLY A 114 3.58 20.25 -21.13
N GLU A 115 2.98 20.08 -19.95
CA GLU A 115 3.38 20.84 -18.75
C GLU A 115 4.34 20.03 -17.90
N GLU A 116 5.38 20.66 -17.36
CA GLU A 116 6.34 19.99 -16.48
C GLU A 116 5.80 19.84 -15.04
N ARG A 117 4.98 20.80 -14.60
CA ARG A 117 4.43 20.91 -13.26
C ARG A 117 2.92 20.64 -13.26
N VAL A 118 2.42 20.25 -12.09
CA VAL A 118 0.98 20.10 -11.84
C VAL A 118 0.38 21.48 -11.66
N ARG A 119 -0.82 21.71 -12.20
CA ARG A 119 -1.58 22.94 -11.94
C ARG A 119 -2.31 22.85 -10.62
N GLY A 120 -2.38 23.97 -9.89
CA GLY A 120 -3.24 24.07 -8.71
C GLY A 120 -4.66 24.41 -9.11
N ILE A 121 -5.65 23.93 -8.36
CA ILE A 121 -7.08 24.21 -8.56
C ILE A 121 -7.62 25.04 -7.40
N ARG A 122 -8.40 26.07 -7.73
CA ARG A 122 -9.04 26.92 -6.71
C ARG A 122 -10.01 26.09 -5.90
N ASP A 123 -9.80 26.03 -4.58
CA ASP A 123 -10.74 25.35 -3.71
C ASP A 123 -12.09 26.07 -3.70
N VAL A 124 -13.12 25.34 -4.12
CA VAL A 124 -14.51 25.78 -4.11
C VAL A 124 -14.95 26.22 -2.72
N LYS A 125 -14.46 25.59 -1.64
CA LYS A 125 -14.80 26.01 -0.27
C LYS A 125 -14.19 27.37 0.05
N HIS A 126 -12.93 27.59 -0.30
CA HIS A 126 -12.26 28.87 -0.12
C HIS A 126 -12.93 29.99 -0.94
N LEU A 127 -13.26 29.74 -2.20
CA LEU A 127 -14.00 30.69 -3.04
C LEU A 127 -15.40 30.99 -2.49
N ALA A 128 -16.10 29.98 -1.97
CA ALA A 128 -17.40 30.18 -1.33
C ALA A 128 -17.28 31.03 -0.06
N ALA A 129 -16.25 30.81 0.76
CA ALA A 129 -15.98 31.61 1.94
C ALA A 129 -15.70 33.07 1.55
N ILE A 130 -14.82 33.32 0.57
CA ILE A 130 -14.54 34.66 0.02
C ILE A 130 -15.83 35.41 -0.34
N VAL A 131 -16.72 34.76 -1.10
CA VAL A 131 -17.96 35.39 -1.56
C VAL A 131 -18.95 35.60 -0.40
N ALA A 132 -18.98 34.70 0.57
CA ALA A 132 -19.89 34.77 1.72
C ALA A 132 -19.44 35.79 2.78
N THR A 133 -18.14 35.97 2.97
CA THR A 133 -17.57 36.89 3.96
C THR A 133 -17.17 38.23 3.37
N ASP A 134 -17.67 38.56 2.18
CA ASP A 134 -17.45 39.86 1.54
C ASP A 134 -17.89 40.99 2.48
N ARG A 135 -17.00 41.94 2.75
CA ARG A 135 -17.26 43.05 3.68
C ARG A 135 -17.31 44.35 2.90
N PRO A 136 -18.22 45.27 3.26
CA PRO A 136 -18.22 46.59 2.66
C PRO A 136 -16.89 47.29 2.93
N LEU A 137 -16.37 47.97 1.90
CA LEU A 137 -15.20 48.83 2.07
C LEU A 137 -15.52 49.98 3.03
N ARG A 138 -14.47 50.56 3.64
CA ARG A 138 -14.60 51.77 4.47
C ARG A 138 -15.22 52.91 3.67
N HIS A 139 -15.99 53.78 4.33
CA HIS A 139 -16.70 54.89 3.67
C HIS A 139 -15.76 55.85 2.89
N ASN A 140 -14.50 55.98 3.31
CA ASN A 140 -13.48 56.82 2.68
C ASN A 140 -12.65 56.08 1.61
N ALA A 141 -13.09 54.90 1.18
CA ALA A 141 -12.43 54.16 0.09
C ALA A 141 -12.44 54.97 -1.21
N SER A 142 -11.29 55.05 -1.89
CA SER A 142 -11.20 55.66 -3.22
C SER A 142 -11.98 54.86 -4.26
N ASP A 143 -12.40 55.52 -5.34
CA ASP A 143 -13.11 54.86 -6.45
C ASP A 143 -12.27 53.74 -7.08
N ALA A 144 -10.95 53.93 -7.19
CA ALA A 144 -10.04 52.89 -7.67
C ALA A 144 -10.07 51.63 -6.79
N MET A 145 -10.13 51.79 -5.46
CA MET A 145 -10.23 50.65 -4.55
C MET A 145 -11.59 49.96 -4.64
N ARG A 146 -12.68 50.73 -4.77
CA ARG A 146 -14.04 50.18 -4.98
C ARG A 146 -14.11 49.38 -6.28
N ALA A 147 -13.57 49.92 -7.37
CA ALA A 147 -13.51 49.25 -8.66
C ALA A 147 -12.68 47.95 -8.60
N ARG A 148 -11.50 47.99 -7.96
CA ARG A 148 -10.67 46.79 -7.77
C ARG A 148 -11.39 45.71 -6.95
N HIS A 149 -12.06 46.11 -5.87
CA HIS A 149 -12.83 45.18 -5.03
C HIS A 149 -14.00 44.56 -5.78
N ALA A 150 -14.78 45.37 -6.50
CA ALA A 150 -15.88 44.89 -7.33
C ALA A 150 -15.41 43.89 -8.39
N ASN A 151 -14.29 44.20 -9.07
CA ASN A 151 -13.68 43.30 -10.05
C ASN A 151 -13.20 41.99 -9.40
N TRP A 152 -12.55 42.06 -8.25
CA TRP A 152 -12.11 40.86 -7.52
C TRP A 152 -13.29 39.96 -7.12
N LEU A 153 -14.36 40.55 -6.56
CA LEU A 153 -15.55 39.80 -6.17
C LEU A 153 -16.27 39.19 -7.39
N ALA A 154 -16.35 39.92 -8.50
CA ALA A 154 -16.92 39.41 -9.75
C ALA A 154 -16.13 38.20 -10.28
N THR A 155 -14.79 38.27 -10.25
CA THR A 155 -13.91 37.16 -10.60
C THR A 155 -14.11 35.97 -9.67
N ALA A 156 -14.11 36.17 -8.34
CA ALA A 156 -14.33 35.09 -7.38
C ALA A 156 -15.69 34.41 -7.56
N LYS A 157 -16.76 35.16 -7.86
CA LYS A 157 -18.10 34.62 -8.16
C LYS A 157 -18.09 33.78 -9.45
N ARG A 158 -17.39 34.25 -10.49
CA ARG A 158 -17.23 33.50 -11.76
C ARG A 158 -16.47 32.20 -11.52
N GLU A 159 -15.31 32.26 -10.87
CA GLU A 159 -14.48 31.10 -10.53
C GLU A 159 -15.26 30.10 -9.68
N LEU A 160 -16.04 30.57 -8.69
CA LEU A 160 -16.88 29.72 -7.85
C LEU A 160 -17.92 28.95 -8.66
N LYS A 161 -18.57 29.61 -9.63
CA LYS A 161 -19.55 28.96 -10.51
C LYS A 161 -18.89 27.85 -11.34
N ILE A 162 -17.74 28.14 -11.95
CA ILE A 162 -16.99 27.18 -12.77
C ILE A 162 -16.50 26.01 -11.91
N GLY A 163 -15.90 26.30 -10.74
CA GLY A 163 -15.39 25.29 -9.82
C GLY A 163 -16.49 24.35 -9.31
N LYS A 164 -17.70 24.86 -9.04
CA LYS A 164 -18.87 24.03 -8.68
C LYS A 164 -19.24 23.06 -9.80
N LEU A 165 -19.30 23.53 -11.05
CA LEU A 165 -19.62 22.67 -12.20
C LEU A 165 -18.56 21.58 -12.40
N TYR A 166 -17.28 21.96 -12.37
CA TYR A 166 -16.17 21.01 -12.47
C TYR A 166 -16.21 19.96 -11.35
N LYS A 167 -16.48 20.37 -10.10
CA LYS A 167 -16.61 19.45 -8.96
C LYS A 167 -17.79 18.50 -9.10
N VAL A 168 -18.93 18.97 -9.59
CA VAL A 168 -20.10 18.11 -9.87
C VAL A 168 -19.76 17.07 -10.94
N GLN A 169 -19.10 17.48 -12.03
CA GLN A 169 -18.72 16.58 -13.12
C GLN A 169 -17.73 15.50 -12.66
N THR A 170 -16.65 15.89 -11.97
CA THR A 170 -15.64 14.95 -11.46
C THR A 170 -16.20 14.01 -10.40
N THR A 171 -17.10 14.50 -9.52
CA THR A 171 -17.80 13.66 -8.54
C THR A 171 -18.72 12.66 -9.24
N ARG A 172 -19.47 13.10 -10.26
CA ARG A 172 -20.31 12.22 -11.08
C ARG A 172 -19.49 11.12 -11.73
N LEU A 173 -18.37 11.47 -12.38
CA LEU A 173 -17.51 10.49 -13.04
C LEU A 173 -16.93 9.47 -12.05
N ARG A 174 -16.49 9.92 -10.87
CA ARG A 174 -15.98 9.02 -9.82
C ARG A 174 -17.05 8.04 -9.33
N LYS A 175 -18.30 8.51 -9.20
CA LYS A 175 -19.43 7.65 -8.82
C LYS A 175 -19.77 6.64 -9.91
N VAL A 176 -19.85 7.08 -11.18
CA VAL A 176 -20.22 6.21 -12.30
C VAL A 176 -19.12 5.20 -12.61
N SER A 177 -17.85 5.54 -12.40
CA SER A 177 -16.74 4.62 -12.64
C SER A 177 -16.61 3.51 -11.59
N GLY A 178 -17.33 3.60 -10.47
CA GLY A 178 -17.17 2.66 -9.35
C GLY A 178 -15.86 2.84 -8.58
N MET A 179 -15.08 3.90 -8.85
CA MET A 179 -13.76 4.14 -8.23
C MET A 179 -13.85 4.23 -6.70
N ASP A 180 -14.90 4.83 -6.15
CA ASP A 180 -15.07 4.93 -4.70
C ASP A 180 -15.30 3.54 -4.05
N LEU A 181 -16.03 2.65 -4.74
CA LEU A 181 -16.23 1.28 -4.29
C LEU A 181 -14.93 0.47 -4.37
N ALA A 182 -14.18 0.58 -5.47
CA ALA A 182 -12.89 -0.10 -5.63
C ALA A 182 -11.88 0.34 -4.56
N LYS A 183 -11.84 1.65 -4.24
CA LYS A 183 -11.03 2.17 -3.13
C LYS A 183 -11.46 1.62 -1.77
N ALA A 184 -12.76 1.50 -1.53
CA ALA A 184 -13.27 0.91 -0.29
C ALA A 184 -12.86 -0.57 -0.18
N ARG A 185 -12.89 -1.33 -1.29
CA ARG A 185 -12.42 -2.73 -1.35
C ARG A 185 -10.93 -2.84 -1.06
N VAL A 186 -10.09 -1.99 -1.68
CA VAL A 186 -8.65 -1.94 -1.36
C VAL A 186 -8.41 -1.64 0.11
N ALA A 187 -9.13 -0.69 0.69
CA ALA A 187 -9.00 -0.36 2.11
C ALA A 187 -9.41 -1.54 3.00
N ALA A 188 -10.50 -2.24 2.66
CA ALA A 188 -10.96 -3.43 3.36
C ALA A 188 -9.97 -4.59 3.24
N ALA A 189 -9.52 -4.94 2.03
CA ALA A 189 -8.55 -6.00 1.78
C ALA A 189 -7.21 -5.73 2.47
N LYS A 190 -6.75 -4.47 2.46
CA LYS A 190 -5.57 -4.06 3.23
C LYS A 190 -5.76 -4.31 4.72
N LYS A 191 -6.91 -3.89 5.27
CA LYS A 191 -7.22 -4.09 6.68
C LYS A 191 -7.26 -5.58 7.03
N SER A 192 -7.96 -6.40 6.25
CA SER A 192 -8.03 -7.85 6.44
C SER A 192 -6.65 -8.50 6.43
N LEU A 193 -5.77 -8.11 5.48
CA LEU A 193 -4.40 -8.62 5.44
C LEU A 193 -3.59 -8.19 6.68
N SER A 194 -3.73 -6.95 7.14
CA SER A 194 -3.08 -6.44 8.34
C SER A 194 -3.55 -7.14 9.61
N ASP A 195 -4.86 -7.33 9.74
CA ASP A 195 -5.50 -8.01 10.87
C ASP A 195 -5.06 -9.50 10.90
N LEU A 196 -4.96 -10.15 9.73
CA LEU A 196 -4.45 -11.53 9.63
C LEU A 196 -2.98 -11.63 10.06
N VAL A 197 -2.13 -10.71 9.63
CA VAL A 197 -0.71 -10.69 10.06
C VAL A 197 -0.62 -10.48 11.57
N THR A 198 -1.42 -9.57 12.13
CA THR A 198 -1.50 -9.35 13.58
C THR A 198 -1.91 -10.64 14.31
N ALA A 199 -2.96 -11.31 13.86
CA ALA A 199 -3.42 -12.57 14.44
C ALA A 199 -2.34 -13.66 14.37
N ILE A 200 -1.58 -13.77 13.27
CA ILE A 200 -0.43 -14.68 13.14
C ILE A 200 0.65 -14.38 14.18
N MET A 201 0.95 -13.09 14.39
CA MET A 201 2.00 -12.67 15.32
C MET A 201 1.62 -12.91 16.79
N GLU A 202 0.33 -12.79 17.12
CA GLU A 202 -0.23 -13.05 18.47
C GLU A 202 -0.25 -14.54 18.85
N GLN A 203 -0.24 -15.46 17.88
CA GLN A 203 -0.21 -16.89 18.19
C GLN A 203 1.16 -17.30 18.76
N PRO A 204 1.23 -18.21 19.75
CA PRO A 204 2.49 -18.83 20.14
C PRO A 204 3.03 -19.66 18.97
N GLY A 205 4.35 -19.56 18.72
CA GLY A 205 5.07 -20.42 17.80
C GLY A 205 6.05 -21.27 18.60
N THR A 206 5.77 -22.56 18.71
CA THR A 206 6.54 -23.50 19.56
C THR A 206 7.68 -24.16 18.78
N THR A 207 7.75 -23.94 17.48
CA THR A 207 8.74 -24.55 16.58
C THR A 207 9.33 -23.55 15.59
N MET A 208 10.40 -23.98 14.91
CA MET A 208 10.94 -23.24 13.77
C MET A 208 9.92 -23.08 12.62
N GLU A 209 8.98 -24.02 12.46
CA GLU A 209 7.90 -23.89 11.48
C GLU A 209 7.00 -22.68 11.80
N GLY A 210 6.63 -22.50 13.07
CA GLY A 210 5.88 -21.32 13.53
C GLY A 210 6.65 -20.01 13.31
N MET A 211 7.98 -20.02 13.53
CA MET A 211 8.82 -18.84 13.27
C MET A 211 8.85 -18.49 11.77
N LEU A 212 8.91 -19.50 10.90
CA LEU A 212 8.85 -19.29 9.45
C LEU A 212 7.49 -18.74 9.02
N ILE A 213 6.37 -19.22 9.58
CA ILE A 213 5.03 -18.69 9.29
C ILE A 213 4.95 -17.20 9.65
N LYS A 214 5.40 -16.83 10.86
CA LYS A 214 5.44 -15.43 11.31
C LYS A 214 6.31 -14.55 10.41
N ALA A 215 7.51 -15.01 10.07
CA ALA A 215 8.41 -14.28 9.17
C ALA A 215 7.83 -14.11 7.75
N GLN A 216 7.16 -15.15 7.23
CA GLN A 216 6.46 -15.09 5.95
C GLN A 216 5.29 -14.10 5.97
N ALA A 217 4.55 -14.00 7.07
CA ALA A 217 3.46 -13.04 7.23
C ALA A 217 3.95 -11.59 7.09
N VAL A 218 4.98 -11.23 7.86
CA VAL A 218 5.61 -9.89 7.80
C VAL A 218 6.18 -9.60 6.41
N THR A 219 6.88 -10.58 5.82
CA THR A 219 7.47 -10.44 4.49
C THR A 219 6.42 -10.22 3.41
N THR A 220 5.30 -10.95 3.47
CA THR A 220 4.21 -10.87 2.50
C THR A 220 3.52 -9.51 2.58
N PHE A 221 3.22 -9.04 3.79
CA PHE A 221 2.66 -7.70 4.00
C PHE A 221 3.58 -6.60 3.47
N ASN A 222 4.88 -6.65 3.81
CA ASN A 222 5.84 -5.64 3.38
C ASN A 222 6.00 -5.61 1.85
N LYS A 223 6.05 -6.77 1.20
CA LYS A 223 6.08 -6.87 -0.27
C LYS A 223 4.82 -6.27 -0.89
N ALA A 224 3.65 -6.54 -0.33
CA ALA A 224 2.38 -5.99 -0.81
C ALA A 224 2.27 -4.46 -0.58
N MET A 225 2.86 -3.94 0.50
CA MET A 225 2.76 -2.54 0.89
C MET A 225 3.80 -1.63 0.23
N ALA A 226 4.90 -2.19 -0.28
CA ALA A 226 5.95 -1.65 -1.17
C ALA A 226 6.53 -0.25 -0.94
N ARG A 227 6.02 0.61 -0.03
CA ARG A 227 6.44 2.02 0.15
C ARG A 227 5.85 2.78 1.35
N LYS A 228 5.00 2.18 2.18
CA LYS A 228 4.46 2.84 3.39
C LYS A 228 4.98 2.13 4.62
N TYR A 229 5.68 2.84 5.50
CA TYR A 229 6.03 2.37 6.84
C TYR A 229 4.73 2.20 7.64
N PRO A 230 4.25 0.97 7.87
CA PRO A 230 3.12 0.75 8.75
C PRO A 230 3.66 0.76 10.19
N LEU A 231 3.07 1.55 11.09
CA LEU A 231 3.42 1.51 12.51
C LEU A 231 3.29 0.08 13.08
N ASP A 232 2.35 -0.69 12.54
CA ASP A 232 2.14 -2.11 12.89
C ASP A 232 3.37 -2.99 12.59
N GLY A 233 4.17 -2.63 11.58
CA GLY A 233 5.36 -3.39 11.19
C GLY A 233 6.47 -3.36 12.25
N GLU A 234 6.59 -2.26 13.01
CA GLU A 234 7.56 -2.16 14.11
C GLU A 234 7.14 -3.06 15.28
N LEU A 235 5.84 -3.11 15.59
CA LEU A 235 5.29 -3.96 16.63
C LEU A 235 5.47 -5.46 16.28
N TRP A 236 5.20 -5.84 15.02
CA TRP A 236 5.44 -7.22 14.58
C TRP A 236 6.92 -7.59 14.61
N ALA A 237 7.84 -6.69 14.24
CA ALA A 237 9.27 -6.96 14.34
C ALA A 237 9.69 -7.26 15.80
N ALA A 238 9.18 -6.49 16.76
CA ALA A 238 9.41 -6.73 18.18
C ALA A 238 8.80 -8.06 18.66
N GLN A 239 7.57 -8.39 18.25
CA GLN A 239 6.92 -9.65 18.58
C GLN A 239 7.64 -10.88 17.99
N LEU A 240 8.18 -10.76 16.77
CA LEU A 240 8.98 -11.81 16.15
C LEU A 240 10.28 -12.02 16.94
N ALA A 241 10.98 -10.93 17.29
CA ALA A 241 12.20 -11.01 18.09
C ALA A 241 11.95 -11.65 19.46
N ALA A 242 10.86 -11.28 20.14
CA ALA A 242 10.46 -11.90 21.41
C ALA A 242 10.17 -13.41 21.25
N SER A 243 9.48 -13.80 20.18
CA SER A 243 9.20 -15.21 19.89
C SER A 243 10.48 -16.03 19.66
N VAL A 244 11.46 -15.45 18.95
CA VAL A 244 12.76 -16.09 18.72
C VAL A 244 13.56 -16.25 20.02
N LEU A 245 13.56 -15.24 20.88
CA LEU A 245 14.23 -15.31 22.19
C LEU A 245 13.58 -16.37 23.10
N GLN A 246 12.25 -16.45 23.10
CA GLN A 246 11.52 -17.46 23.84
C GLN A 246 11.90 -18.88 23.36
N LEU A 247 11.84 -19.12 22.05
CA LEU A 247 12.21 -20.41 21.47
C LEU A 247 13.66 -20.82 21.80
N ALA A 248 14.59 -19.86 21.77
CA ALA A 248 15.98 -20.10 22.16
C ALA A 248 16.11 -20.48 23.65
N SER A 249 15.41 -19.76 24.54
CA SER A 249 15.45 -20.03 25.98
C SER A 249 14.82 -21.37 26.38
N GLU A 250 13.77 -21.81 25.68
CA GLU A 250 13.14 -23.12 25.92
C GLU A 250 14.01 -24.28 25.41
N GLY A 251 14.80 -24.03 24.35
CA GLY A 251 15.83 -24.95 23.87
C GLY A 251 16.99 -25.12 24.86
N ASP A 252 17.43 -24.03 25.49
CA ASP A 252 18.52 -24.04 26.49
C ASP A 252 18.08 -24.63 27.84
N ALA A 253 16.80 -24.49 28.23
CA ALA A 253 16.27 -25.06 29.47
C ALA A 253 16.01 -26.59 29.40
N SER A 254 16.06 -27.16 28.20
CA SER A 254 15.83 -28.59 27.93
C SER A 254 17.13 -29.37 27.66
N ALA A 255 18.29 -28.73 27.79
CA ALA A 255 19.64 -29.29 27.60
C ALA A 255 20.37 -29.48 28.95
#